data_AF-A0A4R5F7M8-F1
#
_entry.id   AF-A0A4R5F7M8-F1
#
_cell.length_a   1.000
_cell.length_b   1.000
_cell.length_c   1.000
_cell.angle_alpha   90.00
_cell.angle_beta   90.00
_cell.angle_gamma   90.00
#
_symmetry.space_group_name_H-M   'P 1'
#
loop_
_entity.id
_entity.type
_entity.pdbx_description
1 polymer ?
#
loop_
_entity_poly.entity_id
_entity_poly.type
_entity_poly.pdbx_seq_one_letter_code
_entity_poly.pdbx_strand_id
1 'polypeptide(L)'
;MSQGFEIDREAFGQHAVRMTAHGDDYAAAIQRLKERGYAEGGWGDTDGLLSLLMPAYAESVCLGLLAHDRLSAALRRTGYGMHEVRRNIDDAEPAGFTDASAYGRQEA
;
A
#
# COMPACT_ATOMS: atom_id res chain seq x y z
N MET A 1 14.54 32.91 -1.83
CA MET A 1 13.43 32.32 -2.61
C MET A 1 13.73 30.83 -2.75
N SER A 2 13.17 29.98 -1.87
CA SER A 2 13.27 28.53 -2.04
C SER A 2 12.16 28.08 -2.98
N GLN A 3 12.53 27.38 -4.05
CA GLN A 3 11.68 27.04 -5.18
C GLN A 3 10.76 25.85 -4.84
N GLY A 4 9.49 25.95 -5.20
CA GLY A 4 8.40 25.04 -4.80
C GLY A 4 8.39 23.65 -5.44
N PHE A 5 9.54 22.97 -5.52
CA PHE A 5 9.68 21.59 -6.02
C PHE A 5 10.52 20.69 -5.09
N GLU A 6 10.94 21.16 -3.93
CA GLU A 6 11.71 20.34 -2.99
C GLU A 6 10.78 19.32 -2.32
N ILE A 7 11.07 18.03 -2.53
CA ILE A 7 10.38 16.95 -1.83
C ILE A 7 10.80 17.01 -0.37
N ASP A 8 9.84 17.24 0.53
CA ASP A 8 10.08 17.06 1.96
C ASP A 8 10.37 15.57 2.23
N ARG A 9 11.65 15.25 2.32
CA ARG A 9 12.17 13.88 2.46
C ARG A 9 11.72 13.21 3.74
N GLU A 10 11.57 13.99 4.81
CA GLU A 10 11.12 13.47 6.09
C GLU A 10 9.64 13.10 6.01
N ALA A 11 8.79 14.03 5.57
CA ALA A 11 7.37 13.78 5.40
C ALA A 11 7.12 12.63 4.41
N PHE A 12 7.83 12.61 3.28
CA PHE A 12 7.72 11.56 2.27
C PHE A 12 8.12 10.18 2.82
N GLY A 13 9.19 10.12 3.61
CA GLY A 13 9.59 8.92 4.32
C GLY A 13 8.54 8.42 5.31
N GLN A 14 7.93 9.32 6.08
CA GLN A 14 6.84 8.99 6.99
C GLN A 14 5.61 8.46 6.23
N HIS A 15 5.28 9.04 5.08
CA HIS A 15 4.20 8.56 4.22
C HIS A 15 4.48 7.15 3.66
N ALA A 16 5.71 6.84 3.27
CA ALA A 16 6.10 5.51 2.80
C ALA A 16 5.88 4.44 3.89
N VAL A 17 6.28 4.74 5.13
CA VAL A 17 6.07 3.86 6.30
C VAL A 17 4.58 3.66 6.56
N ARG A 18 3.81 4.75 6.60
CA ARG A 18 2.35 4.69 6.84
C ARG A 18 1.62 3.89 5.76
N MET A 19 2.02 4.03 4.51
CA MET A 19 1.41 3.32 3.39
C MET A 19 1.68 1.82 3.45
N THR A 20 2.91 1.43 3.78
CA THR A 20 3.29 0.02 3.99
C THR A 20 2.51 -0.58 5.16
N ALA A 21 2.53 0.09 6.31
CA ALA A 21 1.81 -0.35 7.51
C ALA A 21 0.30 -0.47 7.27
N HIS A 22 -0.29 0.50 6.56
CA HIS A 22 -1.71 0.43 6.22
C HIS A 22 -2.04 -0.78 5.34
N GLY A 23 -1.18 -1.10 4.37
CA GLY A 23 -1.31 -2.31 3.56
C GLY A 23 -1.25 -3.60 4.39
N ASP A 24 -0.35 -3.65 5.38
CA ASP A 24 -0.22 -4.81 6.29
C ASP A 24 -1.42 -4.94 7.24
N ASP A 25 -1.87 -3.85 7.83
CA ASP A 25 -3.07 -3.81 8.68
C ASP A 25 -4.31 -4.28 7.90
N TYR A 26 -4.44 -3.83 6.66
CA TYR A 26 -5.54 -4.21 5.79
C TYR A 26 -5.49 -5.69 5.43
N ALA A 27 -4.30 -6.22 5.10
CA ALA A 27 -4.11 -7.65 4.85
C ALA A 27 -4.47 -8.50 6.09
N ALA A 28 -4.08 -8.06 7.29
CA ALA A 28 -4.43 -8.74 8.54
C ALA A 28 -5.94 -8.72 8.83
N ALA A 29 -6.63 -7.63 8.52
CA ALA A 29 -8.09 -7.54 8.66
C ALA A 29 -8.81 -8.50 7.69
N ILE A 30 -8.35 -8.56 6.43
CA ILE A 30 -8.89 -9.48 5.41
C ILE A 30 -8.67 -10.94 5.84
N GLN A 31 -7.50 -11.26 6.38
CA GLN A 31 -7.18 -12.61 6.86
C GLN A 31 -8.14 -13.05 7.98
N ARG A 32 -8.43 -12.17 8.95
CA ARG A 32 -9.44 -12.44 9.99
C ARG A 32 -10.83 -12.66 9.41
N LEU A 33 -11.20 -11.93 8.35
CA LEU A 33 -12.48 -12.11 7.69
C LEU A 33 -12.55 -13.44 6.92
N LYS A 34 -11.45 -13.88 6.30
CA LYS A 34 -11.34 -15.22 5.68
C LYS A 34 -11.46 -16.32 6.73
N GLU A 35 -10.78 -16.18 7.86
CA GLU A 35 -10.79 -17.14 8.98
C GLU A 35 -12.15 -17.25 9.67
N ARG A 36 -12.92 -16.16 9.73
CA ARG A 36 -14.30 -16.18 10.24
C ARG A 36 -15.26 -17.05 9.40
N GLY A 37 -14.87 -17.40 8.18
CA GLY A 37 -15.68 -18.21 7.27
C GLY A 37 -16.86 -17.46 6.66
N TYR A 38 -17.26 -17.88 5.46
CA TYR A 38 -18.31 -17.25 4.66
C TYR A 38 -19.74 -17.48 5.22
N ALA A 39 -19.92 -18.44 6.13
CA ALA A 39 -21.24 -18.99 6.45
C ALA A 39 -21.48 -19.34 7.94
N GLU A 40 -20.49 -19.31 8.83
CA GLU A 40 -20.57 -20.08 10.09
C GLU A 40 -21.44 -19.51 11.22
N GLY A 41 -22.22 -18.43 11.04
CA GLY A 41 -23.09 -18.02 12.16
C GLY A 41 -24.15 -16.95 11.97
N GLY A 42 -24.34 -16.42 10.76
CA GLY A 42 -25.26 -15.29 10.57
C GLY A 42 -26.69 -15.68 10.19
N TRP A 43 -26.83 -16.61 9.24
CA TRP A 43 -28.12 -16.81 8.57
C TRP A 43 -28.92 -17.99 9.10
N GLY A 44 -28.30 -18.88 9.90
CA GLY A 44 -28.94 -19.85 10.80
C GLY A 44 -29.90 -20.89 10.20
N ASP A 45 -30.33 -20.71 8.96
CA ASP A 45 -31.40 -21.45 8.33
C ASP A 45 -30.97 -21.87 6.92
N THR A 46 -30.36 -23.06 6.85
CA THR A 46 -29.92 -23.68 5.60
C THR A 46 -31.07 -24.19 4.73
N ASP A 47 -32.28 -24.28 5.29
CA ASP A 47 -33.48 -24.81 4.63
C ASP A 47 -34.60 -23.77 4.44
N GLY A 48 -34.40 -22.55 4.96
CA GLY A 48 -35.38 -21.46 4.89
C GLY A 48 -35.44 -20.75 3.55
N LEU A 49 -36.41 -19.85 3.42
CA LEU A 49 -36.63 -19.02 2.22
C LEU A 49 -35.37 -18.29 1.72
N LEU A 50 -34.46 -17.94 2.63
CA LEU A 50 -33.24 -17.19 2.34
C LEU A 50 -32.05 -18.08 1.93
N SER A 51 -32.17 -19.40 2.07
CA SER A 51 -31.16 -20.38 1.62
C SER A 51 -30.80 -20.20 0.14
N LEU A 52 -31.77 -19.82 -0.70
CA LEU A 52 -31.61 -19.54 -2.12
C LEU A 52 -30.69 -18.34 -2.41
N LEU A 53 -30.55 -17.40 -1.46
CA LEU A 53 -29.69 -16.22 -1.61
C LEU A 53 -28.26 -16.47 -1.11
N MET A 54 -28.04 -17.54 -0.35
CA MET A 54 -26.75 -17.85 0.25
C MET A 54 -25.62 -18.03 -0.78
N PRO A 55 -25.82 -18.69 -1.95
CA PRO A 55 -24.78 -18.82 -2.95
C PRO A 55 -24.33 -17.47 -3.52
N ALA A 56 -25.28 -16.59 -3.88
CA ALA A 56 -24.97 -15.26 -4.42
C ALA A 56 -24.32 -14.34 -3.39
N TYR A 57 -24.74 -14.44 -2.12
CA TYR A 57 -24.09 -13.77 -1.02
C TYR A 57 -22.65 -14.26 -0.83
N ALA A 58 -22.43 -15.58 -0.78
CA ALA A 58 -21.10 -16.16 -0.63
C ALA A 58 -20.17 -15.77 -1.78
N GLU A 59 -20.66 -15.78 -3.02
CA GLU A 59 -19.93 -15.30 -4.19
C GLU A 59 -19.53 -13.83 -4.05
N SER A 60 -20.48 -12.97 -3.65
CA SER A 60 -20.22 -11.53 -3.44
C SER A 60 -19.16 -11.30 -2.37
N VAL A 61 -19.20 -12.05 -1.27
CA VAL A 61 -18.19 -11.97 -0.21
C VAL A 61 -16.82 -12.43 -0.73
N CYS A 62 -16.77 -13.52 -1.50
CA CYS A 62 -15.54 -14.00 -2.15
C CYS A 62 -14.93 -12.93 -3.07
N LEU A 63 -15.74 -12.31 -3.94
CA LEU A 63 -15.29 -11.26 -4.84
C LEU A 63 -14.81 -10.02 -4.08
N GLY A 64 -15.52 -9.61 -3.03
CA GLY A 64 -15.12 -8.51 -2.15
C GLY A 64 -13.78 -8.79 -1.48
N LEU A 65 -13.60 -9.98 -0.91
CA LEU A 65 -12.33 -10.38 -0.30
C LEU A 65 -11.17 -10.38 -1.29
N LEU A 66 -11.40 -10.87 -2.52
CA LEU A 66 -10.38 -10.84 -3.57
C LEU A 66 -10.00 -9.40 -3.96
N ALA A 67 -10.98 -8.50 -4.05
CA ALA A 67 -10.73 -7.09 -4.34
C ALA A 67 -9.93 -6.41 -3.22
N HIS A 68 -10.30 -6.66 -1.96
CA HIS A 68 -9.60 -6.13 -0.81
C HIS A 68 -8.17 -6.68 -0.68
N ASP A 69 -7.95 -7.96 -1.00
CA ASP A 69 -6.62 -8.58 -1.00
C ASP A 69 -5.70 -7.88 -2.01
N ARG A 70 -6.19 -7.65 -3.23
CA ARG A 70 -5.47 -6.90 -4.27
C ARG A 70 -5.18 -5.46 -3.85
N LEU A 71 -6.12 -4.80 -3.18
CA LEU A 71 -5.95 -3.44 -2.66
C LEU A 71 -4.84 -3.39 -1.59
N SER A 72 -4.83 -4.32 -0.63
CA SER A 72 -3.79 -4.40 0.40
C SER A 72 -2.39 -4.54 -0.23
N ALA A 73 -2.27 -5.40 -1.25
CA ALA A 73 -1.01 -5.61 -1.96
C ALA A 73 -0.58 -4.36 -2.75
N ALA A 74 -1.53 -3.62 -3.32
CA ALA A 74 -1.25 -2.36 -4.00
C ALA A 74 -0.72 -1.30 -3.02
N LEU A 75 -1.35 -1.14 -1.85
CA LEU A 75 -0.90 -0.21 -0.81
C LEU A 75 0.55 -0.50 -0.38
N ARG A 76 0.87 -1.76 -0.07
CA ARG A 76 2.25 -2.13 0.29
C ARG A 76 3.25 -1.83 -0.84
N ARG A 77 2.91 -2.17 -2.09
CA ARG A 77 3.77 -1.87 -3.25
C ARG A 77 3.99 -0.37 -3.42
N THR A 78 2.96 0.45 -3.18
CA THR A 78 3.10 1.90 -3.19
C THR A 78 4.07 2.35 -2.09
N GLY A 79 3.94 1.84 -0.87
CA GLY A 79 4.88 2.12 0.22
C GLY A 79 6.32 1.75 -0.12
N TYR A 80 6.54 0.56 -0.70
CA TYR A 80 7.88 0.14 -1.16
C TYR A 80 8.44 1.03 -2.28
N GLY A 81 7.62 1.39 -3.27
CA GLY A 81 8.02 2.31 -4.34
C GLY A 81 8.40 3.69 -3.79
N MET A 82 7.70 4.18 -2.76
CA MET A 82 8.08 5.42 -2.08
C MET A 82 9.40 5.28 -1.34
N HIS A 83 9.67 4.15 -0.68
CA HIS A 83 10.98 3.89 -0.08
C HIS A 83 12.11 3.87 -1.12
N GLU A 84 11.86 3.29 -2.29
CA GLU A 84 12.82 3.27 -3.40
C GLU A 84 13.09 4.68 -3.94
N VAL A 85 12.04 5.48 -4.18
CA VAL A 85 12.18 6.88 -4.61
C VAL A 85 12.99 7.69 -3.60
N ARG A 86 12.71 7.54 -2.31
CA ARG A 86 13.49 8.22 -1.25
C ARG A 86 14.96 7.83 -1.31
N ARG A 87 15.25 6.53 -1.40
CA ARG A 87 16.62 6.04 -1.51
C ARG A 87 17.33 6.64 -2.73
N ASN A 88 16.67 6.66 -3.88
CA ASN A 88 17.24 7.23 -5.10
C ASN A 88 17.54 8.73 -4.96
N ILE A 89 16.69 9.48 -4.24
CA ILE A 89 16.94 10.90 -3.93
C ILE A 89 18.17 11.05 -3.01
N ASP A 90 18.24 10.26 -1.95
CA ASP A 90 19.35 10.29 -0.99
C ASP A 90 20.69 9.89 -1.64
N ASP A 91 20.66 8.95 -2.60
CA ASP A 91 21.83 8.52 -3.38
C ASP A 91 22.24 9.54 -4.47
N ALA A 92 21.28 10.25 -5.07
CA ALA A 92 21.53 11.18 -6.17
C ALA A 92 22.05 12.57 -5.73
N GLU A 93 21.62 13.09 -4.58
CA GLU A 93 22.11 14.39 -4.09
C GLU A 93 23.64 14.47 -3.89
N PRO A 94 24.31 13.50 -3.24
CA PRO A 94 25.76 13.54 -3.09
C PRO A 94 26.50 13.40 -4.44
N ALA A 95 25.95 12.60 -5.36
CA ALA A 95 26.52 12.43 -6.70
C ALA A 95 26.46 13.73 -7.52
N GLY A 96 25.33 14.42 -7.49
CA GLY A 96 25.15 15.71 -8.17
C GLY A 96 26.04 16.83 -7.61
N PHE A 97 26.23 16.88 -6.29
CA PHE A 97 27.16 17.84 -5.67
C PHE A 97 28.62 17.58 -6.04
N THR A 98 29.01 16.31 -6.12
CA THR A 98 30.38 15.93 -6.47
C THR A 98 30.69 16.31 -7.92
N ASP A 99 29.76 16.07 -8.85
CA ASP A 99 29.93 16.37 -10.28
C ASP A 99 29.95 17.90 -10.55
N ALA A 100 29.04 18.66 -9.93
CA ALA A 100 29.04 20.12 -10.02
C ALA A 100 30.32 20.76 -9.46
N SER A 101 30.86 20.23 -8.37
CA SER A 101 32.12 20.69 -7.77
C SER A 101 33.37 20.33 -8.59
N ALA A 102 33.30 19.28 -9.41
CA ALA A 102 34.36 18.90 -10.33
C ALA A 102 34.39 19.82 -11.55
N TYR A 103 33.22 20.18 -12.09
CA TYR A 103 33.08 21.15 -13.18
C TYR A 103 33.58 22.56 -12.80
N GLY A 104 33.21 23.06 -11.61
CA GLY A 104 33.65 24.38 -11.13
C GLY A 104 35.15 24.52 -10.88
N ARG A 105 35.91 23.41 -10.83
CA ARG A 105 37.39 23.40 -10.75
C ARG A 105 38.09 23.34 -12.11
N GLN A 106 37.38 23.08 -13.20
CA GLN A 106 37.94 23.09 -14.55
C GLN A 106 37.90 24.48 -15.23
N GLU A 107 37.12 25.42 -14.67
CA GLU A 107 36.97 26.79 -15.19
C GLU A 107 37.76 27.86 -14.39
N ALA A 108 38.61 27.45 -13.43
CA ALA A 108 39.45 28.32 -12.61
C ALA A 108 40.94 28.04 -12.84
#